data_AF-A0A1B6JN43-F1
#
_entry.id   AF-A0A1B6JN43-F1
#
_cell.length_a   1.000
_cell.length_b   1.000
_cell.length_c   1.000
_cell.angle_alpha   90.00
_cell.angle_beta   90.00
_cell.angle_gamma   90.00
#
_symmetry.space_group_name_H-M   'P 1'
#
loop_
_entity.id
_entity.type
_entity.pdbx_description
1 polymer ?
#
loop_
_entity_poly.entity_id
_entity_poly.type
_entity_poly.pdbx_seq_one_letter_code
_entity_poly.pdbx_strand_id
1 'polypeptide(L)'
;VLEKDREKVLQKVATRGVVQLFNAVREHQKTLEKDLEDAGPIEHKKDKVLKSLDKRAFLDVLMGPSKSQPVSNLIPKEVKEDPDNPTWSILRDDFMMGSKLKDWDKQDSSEVKDAI
;
A
#
# COMPACT_ATOMS: atom_id res chain seq x y z
N VAL A 1 7.34 20.47 -21.31
CA VAL A 1 8.06 21.05 -20.14
C VAL A 1 7.36 20.71 -18.84
N LEU A 2 6.03 20.88 -18.73
CA LEU A 2 5.23 20.56 -17.53
C LEU A 2 5.40 19.13 -16.97
N GLU A 3 5.46 18.11 -17.83
CA GLU A 3 5.59 16.71 -17.38
C GLU A 3 6.91 16.41 -16.69
N LYS A 4 8.02 16.95 -17.22
CA LYS A 4 9.37 16.77 -16.62
C LYS A 4 9.44 17.36 -15.22
N ASP A 5 8.71 18.45 -14.95
CA ASP A 5 8.70 19.06 -13.61
C ASP A 5 7.81 18.26 -12.65
N ARG A 6 6.68 17.72 -13.12
CA ARG A 6 5.84 16.80 -12.33
C ARG A 6 6.59 15.51 -11.96
N GLU A 7 7.31 14.93 -12.92
CA GLU A 7 8.13 13.74 -12.71
C GLU A 7 9.20 13.97 -11.63
N LYS A 8 9.93 15.10 -11.70
CA LYS A 8 10.92 15.47 -10.68
C LYS A 8 10.32 15.62 -9.29
N VAL A 9 9.10 16.16 -9.19
CA VAL A 9 8.40 16.27 -7.90
C VAL A 9 8.07 14.89 -7.36
N LEU A 10 7.54 13.99 -8.19
CA LEU A 10 7.23 12.61 -7.79
C LEU A 10 8.48 11.85 -7.37
N GLN A 11 9.60 11.98 -8.11
CA GLN A 11 10.89 11.41 -7.73
C GLN A 11 11.37 11.93 -6.38
N LYS A 12 11.24 13.23 -6.11
CA LYS A 12 11.58 13.82 -4.80
C LYS A 12 10.71 13.26 -3.68
N VAL A 13 9.41 13.08 -3.92
CA VAL A 13 8.50 12.47 -2.93
C VAL A 13 8.86 11.01 -2.67
N ALA A 14 9.11 10.23 -3.72
CA ALA A 14 9.50 8.82 -3.60
C ALA A 14 10.82 8.64 -2.84
N THR A 15 11.85 9.44 -3.19
CA THR A 15 13.15 9.41 -2.51
C THR A 15 13.03 9.84 -1.04
N ARG A 16 12.24 10.87 -0.74
CA ARG A 16 11.94 11.25 0.65
C ARG A 16 11.27 10.11 1.43
N GLY A 17 10.29 9.43 0.83
CA GLY A 17 9.60 8.30 1.46
C GLY A 17 10.56 7.13 1.77
N VAL A 18 11.42 6.77 0.81
CA VAL A 18 12.42 5.70 0.99
C VAL A 18 13.43 6.05 2.08
N VAL A 19 13.93 7.29 2.11
CA VAL A 19 14.86 7.74 3.15
C VAL A 19 14.20 7.75 4.52
N GLN A 20 12.94 8.19 4.63
CA GLN A 20 12.19 8.15 5.88
C GLN A 20 12.02 6.71 6.39
N LEU A 21 11.69 5.77 5.50
CA LEU A 21 11.60 4.34 5.84
C LEU A 21 12.93 3.81 6.37
N PHE A 22 14.04 4.02 5.67
CA PHE A 22 15.34 3.52 6.12
C PHE A 22 15.81 4.17 7.42
N ASN A 23 15.50 5.45 7.63
CA ASN A 23 15.82 6.13 8.89
C ASN A 23 15.02 5.53 10.05
N ALA A 24 13.72 5.30 9.87
CA ALA A 24 12.87 4.66 10.88
C ALA A 24 13.31 3.21 11.17
N VAL A 25 13.64 2.43 10.13
CA VAL A 25 14.19 1.08 10.27
C VAL A 25 15.49 1.09 11.06
N ARG A 26 16.41 2.01 10.74
CA ARG A 26 17.69 2.16 11.44
C ARG A 26 17.49 2.52 12.91
N GLU A 27 16.58 3.43 13.22
CA GLU A 27 16.26 3.81 14.59
C GLU A 27 15.68 2.62 15.37
N HIS A 28 14.74 1.88 14.76
CA HIS A 28 14.18 0.68 15.37
C HIS A 28 15.24 -0.39 15.65
N GLN A 29 16.11 -0.69 14.67
CA GLN A 29 17.22 -1.64 14.84
C GLN A 29 18.15 -1.23 16.00
N LYS A 30 18.50 0.06 16.09
CA LYS A 30 19.35 0.57 17.17
C LYS A 30 18.68 0.44 18.54
N THR A 31 17.39 0.75 18.64
CA THR A 31 16.64 0.58 19.89
C THR A 31 16.56 -0.89 20.29
N LEU A 32 16.37 -1.80 19.33
CA LEU A 32 16.37 -3.24 19.59
C LEU A 32 17.72 -3.76 20.06
N GLU A 33 18.82 -3.31 19.46
CA GLU A 33 20.17 -3.65 19.92
C GLU A 33 20.34 -3.24 21.38
N LYS A 34 19.93 -2.01 21.73
CA LYS A 34 19.96 -1.50 23.09
C LYS A 34 19.07 -2.32 24.05
N ASP A 35 17.83 -2.63 23.66
CA ASP A 35 16.91 -3.43 24.47
C ASP A 35 17.43 -4.86 24.69
N LEU A 36 18.14 -5.40 23.71
CA LEU A 36 18.77 -6.73 23.78
C LEU A 36 20.04 -6.74 24.64
N GLU A 37 20.80 -5.65 24.64
CA GLU A 37 21.89 -5.40 25.61
C GLU A 37 21.34 -5.27 27.04
N ASP A 38 20.29 -4.46 27.24
CA ASP A 38 19.65 -4.22 28.54
C ASP A 38 18.98 -5.48 29.11
N ALA A 39 18.47 -6.38 28.25
CA ALA A 39 17.94 -7.69 28.65
C ALA A 39 19.00 -8.61 29.29
N GLY A 40 20.28 -8.33 29.08
CA GLY A 40 21.41 -9.08 29.65
C GLY A 40 21.50 -10.53 29.13
N PRO A 41 22.22 -11.44 29.81
CA PRO A 41 22.45 -12.81 29.35
C PRO A 41 21.22 -13.72 29.42
N ILE A 42 20.07 -13.21 29.85
CA ILE A 42 18.88 -13.99 30.15
C ILE A 42 18.07 -14.23 28.86
N GLU A 43 18.10 -15.46 28.35
CA GLU A 43 17.43 -15.84 27.09
C GLU A 43 15.92 -15.51 27.06
N HIS A 44 15.19 -15.78 28.15
CA HIS A 44 13.74 -15.51 28.18
C HIS A 44 13.41 -14.01 28.05
N LYS A 45 14.30 -13.12 28.49
CA LYS A 45 14.12 -11.67 28.32
C LYS A 45 14.42 -11.25 26.88
N LYS A 46 15.46 -11.82 26.26
CA LYS A 46 15.77 -11.61 24.84
C LYS A 46 14.63 -12.10 23.94
N ASP A 47 14.08 -13.28 24.22
CA ASP A 47 12.93 -13.82 23.49
C ASP A 47 11.69 -12.92 23.58
N LYS A 48 11.50 -12.25 24.71
CA LYS A 48 10.39 -11.31 24.88
C LYS A 48 10.57 -10.05 24.03
N VAL A 49 11.79 -9.52 23.96
CA VAL A 49 12.14 -8.38 23.08
C VAL A 49 11.95 -8.77 21.61
N LEU A 50 12.42 -9.96 21.22
CA LEU A 50 12.23 -10.49 19.87
C LEU A 50 10.76 -10.75 19.55
N LYS A 51 9.95 -11.23 20.50
CA LYS A 51 8.51 -11.44 20.29
C LYS A 51 7.71 -10.13 20.26
N SER A 52 8.21 -9.05 20.82
CA SER A 52 7.61 -7.71 20.67
C SER A 52 7.80 -7.10 19.28
N LEU A 53 8.53 -7.77 18.38
CA LEU A 53 8.66 -7.44 16.96
C LEU A 53 7.36 -7.71 16.19
N ASP A 54 6.26 -7.11 16.61
CA ASP A 54 5.03 -7.17 15.86
C ASP A 54 5.07 -6.16 14.70
N LYS A 55 4.54 -6.57 13.54
CA LYS A 55 4.36 -5.69 12.36
C LYS A 55 3.65 -4.37 12.74
N ARG A 56 2.80 -4.40 13.76
CA ARG A 56 2.10 -3.23 14.32
C ARG A 56 3.04 -2.25 15.01
N ALA A 57 3.99 -2.73 15.82
CA ALA A 57 4.95 -1.88 16.50
C ALA A 57 5.88 -1.17 15.49
N PHE A 58 6.33 -1.90 14.47
CA PHE A 58 7.09 -1.31 13.36
C PHE A 58 6.30 -0.24 12.60
N LEU A 59 5.02 -0.52 12.32
CA LEU A 59 4.13 0.44 11.66
C LEU A 59 3.86 1.68 12.52
N ASP A 60 3.72 1.55 13.84
CA ASP A 60 3.57 2.70 14.74
C ASP A 60 4.81 3.60 14.73
N VAL A 61 6.01 3.02 14.73
CA VAL A 61 7.26 3.79 14.62
C VAL A 61 7.36 4.46 13.25
N LEU A 62 7.00 3.78 12.17
CA LEU A 62 7.01 4.32 10.81
C LEU A 62 6.01 5.48 10.63
N MET A 63 4.84 5.38 11.23
CA MET A 63 3.76 6.36 11.11
C MET A 63 3.89 7.52 12.11
N GLY A 64 4.78 7.43 13.10
CA GLY A 64 5.07 8.53 14.02
C GLY A 64 3.82 9.08 14.75
N PRO A 65 3.70 10.40 14.98
CA PRO A 65 2.54 10.99 15.66
C PRO A 65 1.25 10.93 14.83
N SER A 66 1.34 10.68 13.52
CA SER A 66 0.19 10.35 12.68
C SER A 66 -0.23 8.90 12.97
N LYS A 67 -0.96 8.73 14.07
CA LYS A 67 -1.54 7.44 14.49
C LYS A 67 -2.18 6.75 13.29
N SER A 68 -1.93 5.45 13.13
CA SER A 68 -2.69 4.61 12.19
C SER A 68 -4.18 4.76 12.54
N GLN A 69 -4.91 5.57 11.78
CA GLN A 69 -6.36 5.52 11.89
C GLN A 69 -6.78 4.19 11.25
N PRO A 70 -7.55 3.35 11.95
CA PRO A 70 -8.12 2.18 11.32
C PRO A 70 -8.92 2.67 10.10
N VAL A 71 -8.64 2.06 8.93
CA VAL A 71 -9.25 2.39 7.64
C VAL A 71 -10.79 2.31 7.69
N SER A 72 -11.35 1.69 8.73
CA SER A 72 -12.79 1.67 9.01
C SER A 72 -13.43 3.04 9.22
N ASN A 73 -12.66 4.06 9.61
CA ASN A 73 -13.20 5.38 9.95
C ASN A 73 -13.02 6.43 8.83
N LEU A 74 -12.46 6.05 7.68
CA LEU A 74 -12.21 6.95 6.55
C LEU A 74 -13.16 6.73 5.37
N ILE A 75 -14.15 5.85 5.49
CA ILE A 75 -15.23 5.71 4.51
C ILE A 75 -16.40 6.54 5.05
N PRO A 76 -16.69 7.73 4.50
CA PRO A 76 -17.98 8.36 4.73
C PRO A 76 -19.06 7.37 4.31
N LYS A 77 -19.87 6.90 5.27
CA LYS A 77 -21.15 6.27 4.99
C LYS A 77 -22.01 7.36 4.37
N GLU A 78 -22.01 7.45 3.04
CA GLU A 78 -22.97 8.09 2.14
C GLU A 78 -22.24 8.53 0.87
N VAL A 79 -21.81 7.57 0.05
CA VAL A 79 -21.72 7.82 -1.39
C VAL A 79 -23.01 7.28 -1.96
N LYS A 80 -23.92 8.17 -2.35
CA LYS A 80 -25.01 7.80 -3.25
C LYS A 80 -24.35 7.28 -4.53
N GLU A 81 -24.58 6.01 -4.83
CA GLU A 81 -24.05 5.38 -6.03
C GLU A 81 -24.76 5.97 -7.24
N ASP A 82 -24.19 7.03 -7.81
CA ASP A 82 -24.54 7.48 -9.13
C ASP A 82 -23.93 6.50 -10.16
N PRO A 83 -24.73 5.84 -11.01
CA PRO A 83 -24.26 4.81 -11.95
C PRO A 83 -23.28 5.35 -13.02
N ASP A 84 -23.20 6.67 -13.16
CA ASP A 84 -22.37 7.37 -14.16
C ASP A 84 -21.02 7.88 -13.60
N ASN A 85 -20.71 7.65 -12.32
CA ASN A 85 -19.41 8.06 -11.78
C ASN A 85 -18.28 7.12 -12.29
N PRO A 86 -17.11 7.66 -12.72
CA PRO A 86 -15.99 6.84 -13.17
C PRO A 86 -15.24 6.29 -11.95
N THR A 87 -15.90 5.46 -11.16
CA THR A 87 -15.24 4.57 -10.20
C THR A 87 -14.52 3.45 -10.96
N TRP A 88 -13.42 2.93 -10.40
CA TRP A 88 -12.72 1.80 -10.99
C TRP A 88 -13.70 0.66 -11.24
N SER A 89 -13.71 0.12 -12.45
CA SER A 89 -14.68 -0.89 -12.90
C SER A 89 -14.71 -2.15 -12.03
N ILE A 90 -13.62 -2.45 -11.33
CA ILE A 90 -13.45 -3.58 -10.40
C ILE A 90 -14.22 -3.37 -9.09
N LEU A 91 -14.49 -2.12 -8.71
CA LEU A 91 -15.11 -1.75 -7.44
C LEU A 91 -16.63 -1.54 -7.55
N ARG A 92 -17.22 -1.78 -8.74
CA ARG A 92 -18.66 -1.66 -8.93
C ARG A 92 -19.35 -2.96 -8.53
N ASP A 93 -20.47 -2.86 -7.83
CA ASP A 93 -21.27 -4.01 -7.40
C ASP A 93 -21.82 -4.82 -8.60
N ASP A 94 -21.94 -4.17 -9.77
CA ASP A 94 -22.33 -4.81 -11.04
C ASP A 94 -21.22 -5.64 -11.69
N PHE A 95 -19.97 -5.61 -11.19
CA PHE A 95 -18.84 -6.33 -11.79
C PHE A 95 -19.05 -7.85 -11.82
N MET A 96 -19.82 -8.39 -10.88
CA MET A 96 -20.18 -9.82 -10.84
C MET A 96 -21.57 -10.11 -11.44
N MET A 97 -22.36 -9.08 -11.70
CA MET A 97 -23.72 -9.21 -12.25
C MET A 97 -23.75 -9.04 -13.78
N GLY A 98 -22.76 -8.34 -14.35
CA GLY A 98 -22.51 -8.27 -15.77
C GLY A 98 -21.75 -9.50 -16.29
N SER A 99 -22.48 -10.56 -16.63
CA SER A 99 -21.97 -11.75 -17.32
C SER A 99 -21.27 -11.42 -18.66
N LYS A 100 -20.01 -10.95 -18.62
CA LYS A 100 -19.11 -10.80 -19.78
C LYS A 100 -17.89 -11.73 -19.71
N LEU A 101 -17.84 -12.66 -18.74
CA LEU A 101 -16.80 -13.69 -18.67
C LEU A 101 -16.85 -14.70 -19.84
N LYS A 102 -17.84 -14.62 -20.74
CA LYS A 102 -18.05 -15.58 -21.83
C LYS A 102 -17.37 -15.21 -23.16
N ASP A 103 -16.77 -14.03 -23.27
CA ASP A 103 -16.08 -13.57 -24.49
C ASP A 103 -14.59 -13.25 -24.26
N TRP A 104 -13.99 -13.72 -23.15
CA TRP A 104 -12.61 -13.42 -22.79
C TRP A 104 -11.55 -14.17 -23.62
N ASP A 105 -11.98 -15.03 -24.56
CA ASP A 105 -11.11 -15.76 -25.49
C ASP A 105 -11.59 -15.65 -26.95
N LYS A 106 -12.44 -14.67 -27.28
CA LYS A 106 -12.73 -14.38 -28.68
C LYS A 106 -11.59 -13.59 -29.27
N GLN A 107 -10.67 -14.29 -29.93
CA GLN A 107 -9.81 -13.69 -30.94
C GLN A 107 -10.68 -12.94 -31.94
N ASP A 108 -10.43 -11.64 -32.13
CA ASP A 108 -10.99 -10.87 -33.23
C ASP A 108 -10.43 -11.43 -34.55
N SER A 109 -11.10 -12.45 -35.09
CA SER A 109 -10.92 -12.87 -36.47
C SER A 109 -11.75 -11.97 -37.39
N SER A 110 -11.55 -10.66 -37.32
CA SER A 110 -12.06 -9.74 -38.33
C SER A 110 -11.05 -9.67 -39.47
N GLU A 111 -11.22 -10.60 -40.40
CA GLU A 111 -10.91 -10.53 -41.82
C GLU A 111 -10.23 -9.22 -42.27
N VAL A 112 -8.93 -9.31 -42.59
CA VAL A 112 -8.32 -8.41 -43.58
C VAL A 112 -8.94 -8.80 -44.92
N LYS A 113 -10.05 -8.16 -45.28
CA LYS A 113 -10.58 -8.20 -46.64
C LYS A 113 -9.72 -7.24 -47.47
N ASP A 114 -8.76 -7.84 -48.16
CA ASP A 114 -8.20 -7.27 -49.39
C ASP A 114 -9.37 -6.83 -50.29
N ALA A 115 -9.43 -5.54 -50.57
CA ALA A 115 -10.17 -5.00 -51.69
C ALA A 115 -9.24 -4.06 -52.44
N ILE A 116 -8.98 -4.49 -53.69
CA ILE A 116 -8.21 -3.88 -54.78
C ILE A 116 -8.55 -2.40 -54.98
#